data_AF-A0A372JP44-F1
#
_entry.id   AF-A0A372JP44-F1
#
_cell.length_a   1.000
_cell.length_b   1.000
_cell.length_c   1.000
_cell.angle_alpha   90.00
_cell.angle_beta   90.00
_cell.angle_gamma   90.00
#
_symmetry.space_group_name_H-M   'P 1'
#
loop_
_entity.id
_entity.type
_entity.pdbx_description
1 polymer ?
#
loop_
_entity_poly.entity_id
_entity_poly.type
_entity_poly.pdbx_seq_one_letter_code
_entity_poly.pdbx_strand_id
1 'polypeptide(L)'
;ADALWAVPAGRSLRPTSRPGPGAVCLAGAHRLETLLPLLRFARSLRVYGPRVAAGSPPVASAWELELPGMRYVLTLSPESFRGFSGEGAVLGDLAADETAADADLVGALLAFEPRLDADRLAAGAGLTPARTRAALTRLGTSGRVGYDLAEASHFHRELPYDPKRVAAMNPRLRAARALVEEGAVRFTSPAVAQVTTGETRIVRFDGDRATCTCPWWLDHRGGRGPCKHVLAARIAREPAETTGEEAADGASPAATAGPGTRETTGETA
;
A
#
# COMPACT_ATOMS: atom_id res chain seq x y z
N ALA A 1 -7.21 31.71 -10.17
CA ALA A 1 -8.37 31.49 -11.07
C ALA A 1 -9.51 31.03 -10.20
N ASP A 2 -10.64 31.74 -10.20
CA ASP A 2 -11.79 31.39 -9.38
C ASP A 2 -12.29 29.98 -9.76
N ALA A 3 -12.62 29.17 -8.75
CA ALA A 3 -13.17 27.85 -8.96
C ALA A 3 -14.57 27.97 -9.60
N LEU A 4 -14.79 27.22 -10.67
CA LEU A 4 -16.12 27.02 -11.23
C LEU A 4 -16.77 25.83 -10.55
N TRP A 5 -18.07 25.67 -10.77
CA TRP A 5 -18.87 24.60 -10.20
C TRP A 5 -19.72 23.96 -11.29
N ALA A 6 -19.58 22.67 -11.50
CA ALA A 6 -20.39 21.92 -12.45
C ALA A 6 -21.68 21.48 -11.77
N VAL A 7 -22.83 21.92 -12.28
CA VAL A 7 -24.16 21.50 -11.81
C VAL A 7 -24.88 20.71 -12.89
N PRO A 8 -25.69 19.69 -12.52
CA PRO A 8 -26.54 18.99 -13.48
C PRO A 8 -27.47 19.95 -14.23
N ALA A 9 -27.53 19.80 -15.55
CA ALA A 9 -28.42 20.54 -16.44
C ALA A 9 -29.01 19.58 -17.48
N GLY A 10 -30.06 18.84 -17.08
CA GLY A 10 -30.61 17.77 -17.90
C GLY A 10 -29.58 16.66 -18.11
N ARG A 11 -29.16 16.44 -19.36
CA ARG A 11 -28.14 15.43 -19.73
C ARG A 11 -26.71 15.99 -19.81
N SER A 12 -26.52 17.27 -19.46
CA SER A 12 -25.22 17.94 -19.48
C SER A 12 -24.86 18.52 -18.12
N LEU A 13 -23.66 19.09 -18.02
CA LEU A 13 -23.21 19.87 -16.88
C LEU A 13 -23.14 21.33 -17.29
N ARG A 14 -23.66 22.22 -16.44
CA ARG A 14 -23.53 23.67 -16.61
C ARG A 14 -22.51 24.21 -15.60
N PRO A 15 -21.50 24.99 -16.03
CA PRO A 15 -20.62 25.69 -15.10
C PRO A 15 -21.34 26.87 -14.45
N THR A 16 -21.13 27.05 -13.15
CA THR A 16 -21.58 28.21 -12.35
C THR A 16 -20.40 28.78 -11.57
N SER A 17 -20.50 30.05 -11.17
CA SER A 17 -19.47 30.73 -10.36
C SER A 17 -19.62 30.53 -8.85
N ARG A 18 -20.71 29.88 -8.40
CA ARG A 18 -21.01 29.67 -6.98
C ARG A 18 -21.33 28.21 -6.69
N PRO A 19 -20.94 27.69 -5.52
CA PRO A 19 -21.32 26.37 -5.06
C PRO A 19 -22.80 26.33 -4.68
N GLY A 20 -23.37 25.13 -4.73
CA GLY A 20 -24.71 24.84 -4.26
C GLY A 20 -24.94 23.33 -4.17
N PRO A 21 -26.08 22.88 -3.62
CA PRO A 21 -26.40 21.47 -3.52
C PRO A 21 -26.27 20.76 -4.87
N GLY A 22 -25.54 19.64 -4.90
CA GLY A 22 -25.30 18.85 -6.11
C GLY A 22 -24.24 19.42 -7.07
N ALA A 23 -23.59 20.53 -6.70
CA ALA A 23 -22.49 21.09 -7.49
C ALA A 23 -21.18 20.33 -7.23
N VAL A 24 -20.39 20.11 -8.28
CA VAL A 24 -19.04 19.55 -8.19
C VAL A 24 -18.01 20.62 -8.53
N CYS A 25 -16.99 20.76 -7.68
CA CYS A 25 -15.94 21.75 -7.85
C CYS A 25 -15.16 21.52 -9.15
N LEU A 26 -14.93 22.58 -9.92
CA LEU A 26 -14.06 22.62 -11.09
C LEU A 26 -12.94 23.64 -10.83
N ALA A 27 -11.94 23.19 -10.08
CA ALA A 27 -10.77 23.98 -9.72
C ALA A 27 -9.78 24.06 -10.90
N GLY A 28 -9.96 25.10 -11.73
CA GLY A 28 -9.13 25.35 -12.92
C GLY A 28 -9.55 24.51 -14.12
N ALA A 29 -10.52 25.01 -14.89
CA ALA A 29 -11.12 24.29 -16.01
C ALA A 29 -10.12 23.78 -17.06
N HIS A 30 -9.04 24.52 -17.31
CA HIS A 30 -7.94 24.12 -18.21
C HIS A 30 -7.32 22.75 -17.83
N ARG A 31 -7.41 22.32 -16.57
CA ARG A 31 -6.87 21.01 -16.14
C ARG A 31 -7.64 19.84 -16.77
N LEU A 32 -8.87 20.06 -17.21
CA LEU A 32 -9.66 19.07 -17.96
C LEU A 32 -9.21 18.94 -19.42
N GLU A 33 -8.32 19.80 -19.92
CA GLU A 33 -7.82 19.70 -21.31
C GLU A 33 -7.11 18.36 -21.58
N THR A 34 -6.57 17.74 -20.52
CA THR A 34 -6.01 16.38 -20.56
C THR A 34 -7.02 15.32 -21.02
N LEU A 35 -8.32 15.59 -20.92
CA LEU A 35 -9.40 14.71 -21.37
C LEU A 35 -9.71 14.87 -22.87
N LEU A 36 -9.35 15.99 -23.50
CA LEU A 36 -9.71 16.30 -24.89
C LEU A 36 -9.33 15.19 -25.89
N PRO A 37 -8.13 14.59 -25.84
CA PRO A 37 -7.75 13.52 -26.76
C PRO A 37 -8.62 12.25 -26.62
N LEU A 38 -9.28 12.07 -25.48
CA LEU A 38 -10.08 10.88 -25.16
C LEU A 38 -11.55 11.04 -25.56
N LEU A 39 -12.04 12.26 -25.79
CA LEU A 39 -13.46 12.54 -25.99
C LEU A 39 -14.08 11.80 -27.18
N ARG A 40 -13.31 11.54 -28.23
CA ARG A 40 -13.78 10.75 -29.40
C ARG A 40 -14.15 9.30 -29.06
N PHE A 41 -13.69 8.80 -27.93
CA PHE A 41 -13.96 7.45 -27.43
C PHE A 41 -14.93 7.45 -26.24
N ALA A 42 -15.26 8.61 -25.69
CA ALA A 42 -16.06 8.72 -24.47
C ALA A 42 -17.50 8.27 -24.71
N ARG A 43 -18.00 7.38 -23.85
CA ARG A 43 -19.40 6.96 -23.80
C ARG A 43 -20.20 7.82 -22.84
N SER A 44 -19.61 8.17 -21.70
CA SER A 44 -20.24 8.98 -20.67
C SER A 44 -19.19 9.71 -19.82
N LEU A 45 -19.62 10.78 -19.14
CA LEU A 45 -18.84 11.50 -18.13
C LEU A 45 -19.60 11.42 -16.81
N ARG A 46 -18.92 10.98 -15.75
CA ARG A 46 -19.40 11.04 -14.37
C ARG A 46 -18.49 11.95 -13.56
N VAL A 47 -19.07 12.75 -12.69
CA VAL A 47 -18.34 13.71 -11.85
C VAL A 47 -18.69 13.47 -10.40
N TYR A 48 -17.67 13.46 -9.56
CA TYR A 48 -17.77 13.16 -8.14
C TYR A 48 -17.16 14.31 -7.34
N GLY A 49 -17.75 14.60 -6.18
CA GLY A 49 -17.23 15.59 -5.26
C GLY A 49 -17.87 15.48 -3.88
N PRO A 50 -17.24 16.06 -2.85
CA PRO A 50 -17.86 16.21 -1.54
C PRO A 50 -19.19 16.97 -1.63
N ARG A 51 -20.06 16.75 -0.65
CA ARG A 51 -21.27 17.58 -0.51
C ARG A 51 -20.86 19.01 -0.18
N VAL A 52 -21.37 19.96 -0.96
CA VAL A 52 -21.12 21.39 -0.78
C VAL A 52 -22.44 22.14 -0.57
N ALA A 53 -22.35 23.23 0.19
CA ALA A 53 -23.42 24.19 0.42
C ALA A 53 -23.03 25.57 -0.14
N ALA A 54 -23.97 26.52 -0.13
CA ALA A 54 -23.66 27.90 -0.46
C ALA A 54 -22.49 28.41 0.41
N GLY A 55 -21.51 29.06 -0.22
CA GLY A 55 -20.31 29.58 0.46
C GLY A 55 -19.23 28.55 0.76
N SER A 56 -19.38 27.28 0.33
CA SER A 56 -18.30 26.29 0.48
C SER A 56 -17.02 26.73 -0.27
N PRO A 57 -15.83 26.53 0.30
CA PRO A 57 -14.59 26.78 -0.42
C PRO A 57 -14.43 25.77 -1.58
N PRO A 58 -13.50 26.01 -2.51
CA PRO A 58 -13.09 24.98 -3.46
C PRO A 58 -12.72 23.69 -2.74
N VAL A 59 -13.16 22.56 -3.29
CA VAL A 59 -12.88 21.21 -2.77
C VAL A 59 -12.34 20.32 -3.88
N ALA A 60 -11.80 19.15 -3.52
CA ALA A 60 -11.37 18.17 -4.50
C ALA A 60 -12.56 17.63 -5.30
N SER A 61 -12.31 17.23 -6.54
CA SER A 61 -13.31 16.56 -7.38
C SER A 61 -12.67 15.50 -8.25
N ALA A 62 -13.48 14.57 -8.74
CA ALA A 62 -13.04 13.56 -9.69
C ALA A 62 -13.93 13.52 -10.92
N TRP A 63 -13.31 13.34 -12.07
CA TRP A 63 -13.91 13.38 -13.39
C TRP A 63 -13.60 12.05 -14.09
N GLU A 64 -14.62 11.23 -14.27
CA GLU A 64 -14.52 9.88 -14.82
C GLU A 64 -15.10 9.84 -16.22
N LEU A 65 -14.26 9.52 -17.21
CA LEU A 65 -14.70 9.17 -18.55
C LEU A 65 -14.86 7.66 -18.67
N GLU A 66 -16.06 7.23 -19.06
CA GLU A 66 -16.29 5.86 -19.50
C GLU A 66 -15.82 5.71 -20.96
N LEU A 67 -14.92 4.76 -21.19
CA LEU A 67 -14.36 4.43 -22.50
C LEU A 67 -14.64 2.94 -22.82
N PRO A 68 -14.47 2.48 -24.07
CA PRO A 68 -14.59 1.07 -24.38
C PRO A 68 -13.56 0.23 -23.58
N GLY A 69 -14.04 -0.57 -22.64
CA GLY A 69 -13.22 -1.49 -21.84
C GLY A 69 -12.41 -0.86 -20.70
N MET A 70 -12.56 0.44 -20.42
CA MET A 70 -11.85 1.10 -19.31
C MET A 70 -12.58 2.34 -18.79
N ARG A 71 -12.21 2.78 -17.58
CA ARG A 71 -12.59 4.08 -17.01
C ARG A 71 -11.34 4.91 -16.81
N TYR A 72 -11.34 6.16 -17.28
CA TYR A 72 -10.27 7.12 -17.02
C TYR A 72 -10.74 8.09 -15.94
N VAL A 73 -10.06 8.12 -14.79
CA VAL A 73 -10.42 8.98 -13.66
C VAL A 73 -9.34 10.05 -13.47
N LEU A 74 -9.73 11.32 -13.65
CA LEU A 74 -8.91 12.48 -13.33
C LEU A 74 -9.39 13.09 -12.01
N THR A 75 -8.53 13.11 -10.99
CA THR A 75 -8.83 13.79 -9.73
C THR A 75 -8.18 15.17 -9.72
N LEU A 76 -8.96 16.20 -9.40
CA LEU A 76 -8.51 17.58 -9.24
C LEU A 76 -8.41 17.91 -7.75
N SER A 77 -7.25 18.39 -7.33
CA SER A 77 -7.08 19.05 -6.04
C SER A 77 -7.86 20.37 -6.00
N PRO A 78 -8.25 20.87 -4.80
CA PRO A 78 -9.02 22.10 -4.63
C PRO A 78 -8.44 23.33 -5.33
N GLU A 79 -7.12 23.36 -5.50
CA GLU A 79 -6.39 24.43 -6.18
C GLU A 79 -5.31 23.83 -7.08
N SER A 80 -4.97 24.52 -8.18
CA SER A 80 -4.00 24.01 -9.18
C SER A 80 -2.58 23.87 -8.65
N PHE A 81 -2.22 24.64 -7.62
CA PHE A 81 -0.90 24.63 -7.00
C PHE A 81 -0.83 23.78 -5.72
N ARG A 82 -1.95 23.22 -5.26
CA ARG A 82 -1.99 22.31 -4.11
C ARG A 82 -1.99 20.84 -4.56
N GLY A 83 -1.17 20.04 -3.90
CA GLY A 83 -1.15 18.58 -4.05
C GLY A 83 -2.02 17.89 -3.00
N PHE A 84 -2.53 16.69 -3.32
CA PHE A 84 -3.41 15.92 -2.42
C PHE A 84 -2.77 15.56 -1.08
N SER A 85 -1.46 15.34 -1.04
CA SER A 85 -0.73 14.93 0.17
C SER A 85 -0.70 15.98 1.29
N GLY A 86 -1.15 17.22 1.03
CA GLY A 86 -1.18 18.33 2.01
C GLY A 86 -2.57 18.89 2.33
N GLU A 87 -3.65 18.25 1.84
CA GLU A 87 -5.02 18.77 1.99
C GLU A 87 -5.62 18.55 3.39
N GLY A 88 -5.08 17.61 4.16
CA GLY A 88 -5.49 17.38 5.54
C GLY A 88 -6.95 16.89 5.74
N ALA A 89 -7.73 16.72 4.68
CA ALA A 89 -9.16 16.37 4.75
C ALA A 89 -9.45 15.07 5.51
N VAL A 90 -8.47 14.17 5.56
CA VAL A 90 -8.57 12.87 6.24
C VAL A 90 -7.96 12.87 7.65
N LEU A 91 -7.36 13.98 8.11
CA LEU A 91 -6.63 14.02 9.39
C LEU A 91 -7.53 13.72 10.59
N GLY A 92 -8.82 14.08 10.53
CA GLY A 92 -9.79 13.73 11.58
C GLY A 92 -9.92 12.22 11.78
N ASP A 93 -9.98 11.45 10.68
CA ASP A 93 -10.03 9.99 10.73
C ASP A 93 -8.72 9.39 11.27
N LEU A 94 -7.58 10.04 10.99
CA LEU A 94 -6.26 9.56 11.38
C LEU A 94 -5.87 9.92 12.82
N ALA A 95 -6.51 10.92 13.41
CA ALA A 95 -6.08 11.52 14.68
C ALA A 95 -6.50 10.73 15.93
N ALA A 96 -7.47 9.82 15.82
CA ALA A 96 -7.90 9.01 16.96
C ALA A 96 -6.84 7.95 17.32
N ASP A 97 -6.61 7.77 18.63
CA ASP A 97 -5.56 6.89 19.16
C ASP A 97 -5.78 5.42 18.75
N GLU A 98 -7.04 5.01 18.60
CA GLU A 98 -7.41 3.64 18.23
C GLU A 98 -7.26 3.34 16.73
N THR A 99 -7.19 4.36 15.87
CA THR A 99 -7.19 4.18 14.40
C THR A 99 -6.02 3.31 13.94
N ALA A 100 -4.87 3.37 14.63
CA ALA A 100 -3.71 2.56 14.28
C ALA A 100 -3.96 1.06 14.49
N ALA A 101 -4.47 0.68 15.66
CA ALA A 101 -4.79 -0.70 15.99
C ALA A 101 -5.95 -1.23 15.12
N ASP A 102 -6.95 -0.39 14.87
CA ASP A 102 -8.08 -0.74 13.99
C ASP A 102 -7.63 -1.01 12.55
N ALA A 103 -6.67 -0.23 12.05
CA ALA A 103 -6.07 -0.44 10.74
C ALA A 103 -5.27 -1.74 10.65
N ASP A 104 -4.58 -2.15 11.72
CA ASP A 104 -3.86 -3.42 11.74
C ASP A 104 -4.84 -4.60 11.74
N LEU A 105 -5.93 -4.51 12.52
CA LEU A 105 -6.99 -5.52 12.55
C LEU A 105 -7.72 -5.64 11.21
N VAL A 106 -8.21 -4.53 10.66
CA VAL A 106 -8.83 -4.51 9.32
C VAL A 106 -7.83 -4.95 8.25
N GLY A 107 -6.56 -4.55 8.39
CA GLY A 107 -5.47 -4.88 7.49
C GLY A 107 -5.16 -6.38 7.43
N ALA A 108 -5.39 -7.13 8.52
CA ALA A 108 -5.24 -8.58 8.57
C ALA A 108 -6.42 -9.32 7.90
N LEU A 109 -7.58 -8.66 7.79
CA LEU A 109 -8.78 -9.21 7.14
C LEU A 109 -8.82 -8.93 5.62
N LEU A 110 -7.87 -8.17 5.08
CA LEU A 110 -7.79 -7.90 3.64
C LEU A 110 -7.39 -9.16 2.87
N ALA A 111 -8.28 -9.67 2.03
CA ALA A 111 -8.10 -10.95 1.32
C ALA A 111 -7.81 -10.80 -0.19
N PHE A 112 -6.99 -9.82 -0.61
CA PHE A 112 -6.72 -9.53 -2.05
C PHE A 112 -7.98 -9.46 -2.92
N GLU A 113 -9.09 -9.00 -2.34
CA GLU A 113 -10.37 -8.91 -3.05
C GLU A 113 -10.43 -7.65 -3.91
N PRO A 114 -11.05 -7.72 -5.11
CA PRO A 114 -11.21 -6.59 -6.01
C PRO A 114 -12.18 -5.52 -5.46
N ARG A 115 -13.01 -5.89 -4.48
CA ARG A 115 -13.88 -4.99 -3.72
C ARG A 115 -13.88 -5.43 -2.27
N LEU A 116 -13.72 -4.47 -1.36
CA LEU A 116 -13.77 -4.69 0.07
C LEU A 116 -15.15 -4.30 0.59
N ASP A 117 -15.87 -5.26 1.15
CA ASP A 117 -17.13 -5.04 1.83
C ASP A 117 -16.87 -4.47 3.23
N ALA A 118 -17.21 -3.19 3.42
CA ALA A 118 -16.97 -2.48 4.68
C ALA A 118 -17.79 -3.04 5.85
N ASP A 119 -19.00 -3.55 5.59
CA ASP A 119 -19.86 -4.11 6.63
C ASP A 119 -19.35 -5.49 7.07
N ARG A 120 -18.90 -6.30 6.11
CA ARG A 120 -18.20 -7.56 6.41
C ARG A 120 -16.91 -7.33 7.19
N LEU A 121 -16.12 -6.33 6.81
CA LEU A 121 -14.89 -5.96 7.54
C LEU A 121 -15.20 -5.46 8.95
N ALA A 122 -16.25 -4.66 9.13
CA ALA A 122 -16.71 -4.21 10.43
C ALA A 122 -17.10 -5.39 11.32
N ALA A 123 -17.91 -6.33 10.80
CA ALA A 123 -18.31 -7.53 11.53
C ALA A 123 -17.13 -8.43 11.89
N GLY A 124 -16.22 -8.70 10.94
CA GLY A 124 -15.05 -9.55 11.15
C GLY A 124 -14.03 -8.94 12.14
N ALA A 125 -13.92 -7.61 12.18
CA ALA A 125 -13.07 -6.90 13.11
C ALA A 125 -13.74 -6.58 14.46
N GLY A 126 -15.06 -6.79 14.59
CA GLY A 126 -15.81 -6.34 15.76
C GLY A 126 -15.82 -4.82 15.94
N LEU A 127 -15.72 -4.06 14.84
CA LEU A 127 -15.64 -2.61 14.83
C LEU A 127 -16.97 -1.97 14.40
N THR A 128 -17.19 -0.73 14.84
CA THR A 128 -18.30 0.08 14.31
C THR A 128 -18.00 0.52 12.87
N PRO A 129 -19.02 0.78 12.02
CA PRO A 129 -18.80 1.27 10.66
C PRO A 129 -17.94 2.54 10.59
N ALA A 130 -18.03 3.42 11.59
CA ALA A 130 -17.22 4.64 11.65
C ALA A 130 -15.73 4.32 11.87
N ARG A 131 -15.42 3.42 12.80
CA ARG A 131 -14.04 2.97 13.07
C ARG A 131 -13.45 2.20 11.89
N THR A 132 -14.25 1.34 11.25
CA THR A 132 -13.83 0.64 10.02
C THR A 132 -13.50 1.61 8.89
N ARG A 133 -14.31 2.67 8.70
CA ARG A 133 -13.99 3.71 7.71
C ARG A 133 -12.69 4.45 8.05
N ALA A 134 -12.48 4.85 9.31
CA ALA A 134 -11.24 5.50 9.73
C ALA A 134 -10.01 4.59 9.53
N ALA A 135 -10.14 3.29 9.84
CA ALA A 135 -9.12 2.27 9.58
C ALA A 135 -8.79 2.13 8.10
N LEU A 136 -9.82 2.07 7.23
CA LEU A 136 -9.64 2.04 5.77
C LEU A 136 -9.00 3.33 5.24
N THR A 137 -9.37 4.50 5.77
CA THR A 137 -8.70 5.77 5.48
C THR A 137 -7.20 5.68 5.81
N ARG A 138 -6.84 5.18 7.01
CA ARG A 138 -5.43 4.99 7.40
C ARG A 138 -4.70 4.01 6.48
N LEU A 139 -5.28 2.85 6.19
CA LEU A 139 -4.71 1.88 5.24
C LEU A 139 -4.52 2.50 3.85
N GLY A 140 -5.45 3.33 3.40
CA GLY A 140 -5.38 4.05 2.13
C GLY A 140 -4.21 5.02 2.09
N THR A 141 -3.99 5.79 3.17
CA THR A 141 -2.83 6.70 3.28
C THR A 141 -1.49 5.96 3.27
N SER A 142 -1.45 4.74 3.82
CA SER A 142 -0.26 3.87 3.75
C SER A 142 -0.11 3.13 2.41
N GLY A 143 -1.07 3.28 1.49
CA GLY A 143 -1.06 2.65 0.18
C GLY A 143 -1.30 1.14 0.20
N ARG A 144 -2.03 0.65 1.22
CA ARG A 144 -2.48 -0.74 1.34
C ARG A 144 -3.90 -0.98 0.79
N VAL A 145 -4.68 0.08 0.62
CA VAL A 145 -5.96 0.01 -0.09
C VAL A 145 -6.10 1.18 -1.05
N GLY A 146 -6.88 1.00 -2.10
CA GLY A 146 -7.38 2.09 -2.95
C GLY A 146 -8.87 2.28 -2.76
N TYR A 147 -9.42 3.35 -3.34
CA TYR A 147 -10.86 3.59 -3.39
C TYR A 147 -11.31 3.73 -4.85
N ASP A 148 -12.33 2.98 -5.25
CA ASP A 148 -12.95 3.06 -6.57
C ASP A 148 -14.23 3.91 -6.48
N LEU A 149 -14.26 5.02 -7.22
CA LEU A 149 -15.37 5.97 -7.18
C LEU A 149 -16.65 5.44 -7.85
N ALA A 150 -16.56 4.63 -8.90
CA ALA A 150 -17.78 4.13 -9.55
C ALA A 150 -18.40 2.98 -8.77
N GLU A 151 -17.57 2.17 -8.11
CA GLU A 151 -18.02 1.07 -7.26
C GLU A 151 -18.37 1.52 -5.84
N ALA A 152 -17.96 2.74 -5.48
CA ALA A 152 -18.08 3.29 -4.13
C ALA A 152 -17.52 2.35 -3.04
N SER A 153 -16.42 1.68 -3.36
CA SER A 153 -15.82 0.66 -2.50
C SER A 153 -14.31 0.80 -2.41
N HIS A 154 -13.74 0.42 -1.27
CA HIS A 154 -12.31 0.20 -1.16
C HIS A 154 -11.91 -1.08 -1.91
N PHE A 155 -10.67 -1.18 -2.35
CA PHE A 155 -10.11 -2.40 -2.91
C PHE A 155 -8.72 -2.64 -2.33
N HIS A 156 -8.32 -3.92 -2.20
CA HIS A 156 -6.98 -4.22 -1.71
C HIS A 156 -5.95 -3.79 -2.76
N ARG A 157 -4.95 -3.01 -2.35
CA ARG A 157 -3.87 -2.57 -3.21
C ARG A 157 -2.59 -2.52 -2.40
N GLU A 158 -1.63 -3.36 -2.70
CA GLU A 158 -0.28 -3.16 -2.16
C GLU A 158 0.52 -2.31 -3.15
N LEU A 159 0.95 -1.12 -2.72
CA LEU A 159 1.96 -0.38 -3.48
C LEU A 159 3.19 -1.28 -3.71
N PRO A 160 3.78 -1.32 -4.91
CA PRO A 160 4.83 -2.28 -5.23
C PRO A 160 6.00 -2.20 -4.25
N TYR A 161 6.23 -3.28 -3.51
CA TYR A 161 7.48 -3.55 -2.84
C TYR A 161 8.50 -3.97 -3.90
N ASP A 162 9.58 -3.19 -4.07
CA ASP A 162 10.67 -3.56 -4.98
C ASP A 162 11.97 -3.83 -4.19
N PRO A 163 12.31 -5.11 -3.95
CA PRO A 163 13.58 -5.48 -3.35
C PRO A 163 14.80 -4.98 -4.14
N LYS A 164 14.70 -4.78 -5.46
CA LYS A 164 15.80 -4.32 -6.32
C LYS A 164 16.12 -2.84 -6.08
N ARG A 165 15.12 -2.02 -5.75
CA ARG A 165 15.33 -0.63 -5.29
C ARG A 165 16.11 -0.57 -3.98
N VAL A 166 15.92 -1.52 -3.08
CA VAL A 166 16.71 -1.64 -1.84
C VAL A 166 18.20 -1.85 -2.17
N ALA A 167 18.52 -2.72 -3.13
CA ALA A 167 19.89 -2.91 -3.60
C ALA A 167 20.46 -1.65 -4.27
N ALA A 168 19.66 -0.89 -5.04
CA ALA A 168 20.07 0.37 -5.67
C ALA A 168 20.35 1.51 -4.67
N MET A 169 19.63 1.55 -3.54
CA MET A 169 19.80 2.57 -2.50
C MET A 169 20.92 2.25 -1.50
N ASN A 170 21.42 1.00 -1.47
CA ASN A 170 22.42 0.54 -0.51
C ASN A 170 23.72 0.08 -1.20
N PRO A 171 24.56 1.04 -1.68
CA PRO A 171 25.75 0.72 -2.47
C PRO A 171 26.77 -0.16 -1.75
N ARG A 172 26.90 -0.08 -0.41
CA ARG A 172 27.79 -0.96 0.37
C ARG A 172 27.30 -2.41 0.40
N LEU A 173 25.98 -2.64 0.49
CA LEU A 173 25.39 -3.97 0.44
C LEU A 173 25.49 -4.59 -0.95
N ARG A 174 25.25 -3.78 -2.00
CA ARG A 174 25.44 -4.20 -3.39
C ARG A 174 26.87 -4.62 -3.66
N ALA A 175 27.84 -3.78 -3.26
CA ALA A 175 29.26 -4.10 -3.41
C ALA A 175 29.66 -5.33 -2.59
N ALA A 176 29.08 -5.55 -1.40
CA ALA A 176 29.35 -6.74 -0.61
C ALA A 176 28.88 -8.03 -1.30
N ARG A 177 27.67 -8.02 -1.90
CA ARG A 177 27.15 -9.15 -2.67
C ARG A 177 27.98 -9.47 -3.90
N ALA A 178 28.38 -8.45 -4.66
CA ALA A 178 29.28 -8.62 -5.80
C ALA A 178 30.60 -9.32 -5.40
N LEU A 179 31.19 -8.97 -4.25
CA LEU A 179 32.40 -9.64 -3.76
C LEU A 179 32.17 -11.12 -3.41
N VAL A 180 30.99 -11.49 -2.93
CA VAL A 180 30.66 -12.89 -2.67
C VAL A 180 30.45 -13.63 -3.99
N GLU A 181 29.73 -13.04 -4.94
CA GLU A 181 29.47 -13.59 -6.27
C GLU A 181 30.77 -13.79 -7.08
N GLU A 182 31.73 -12.87 -6.95
CA GLU A 182 33.07 -12.95 -7.55
C GLU A 182 33.99 -13.98 -6.85
N GLY A 183 33.52 -14.64 -5.79
CA GLY A 183 34.33 -15.60 -5.01
C GLY A 183 35.48 -14.94 -4.25
N ALA A 184 35.41 -13.62 -4.01
CA ALA A 184 36.50 -12.84 -3.43
C ALA A 184 36.65 -13.01 -1.91
N VAL A 185 35.77 -13.81 -1.27
CA VAL A 185 35.78 -14.06 0.17
C VAL A 185 36.32 -15.47 0.45
N ARG A 186 37.42 -15.56 1.19
CA ARG A 186 38.03 -16.83 1.63
C ARG A 186 38.17 -16.86 3.15
N PHE A 187 37.57 -17.85 3.79
CA PHE A 187 37.79 -18.09 5.21
C PHE A 187 39.11 -18.84 5.42
N THR A 188 39.97 -18.30 6.27
CA THR A 188 41.21 -18.97 6.70
C THR A 188 41.04 -19.69 8.04
N SER A 189 40.02 -19.31 8.80
CA SER A 189 39.51 -20.03 9.97
C SER A 189 38.04 -19.68 10.17
N PRO A 190 37.29 -20.36 11.06
CA PRO A 190 35.89 -20.02 11.32
C PRO A 190 35.69 -18.54 11.68
N ALA A 191 36.64 -17.90 12.35
CA ALA A 191 36.55 -16.51 12.83
C ALA A 191 37.25 -15.48 11.93
N VAL A 192 37.96 -15.89 10.87
CA VAL A 192 38.79 -14.99 10.06
C VAL A 192 38.53 -15.19 8.56
N ALA A 193 38.15 -14.10 7.89
CA ALA A 193 37.98 -14.06 6.45
C ALA A 193 38.98 -13.10 5.79
N GLN A 194 39.46 -13.48 4.62
CA GLN A 194 40.20 -12.65 3.68
C GLN A 194 39.26 -12.26 2.54
N VAL A 195 39.13 -10.96 2.28
CA VAL A 195 38.30 -10.42 1.18
C VAL A 195 39.19 -9.66 0.22
N THR A 196 39.32 -10.15 -1.01
CA THR A 196 40.26 -9.60 -2.00
C THR A 196 39.56 -8.61 -2.92
N THR A 197 39.90 -7.32 -2.78
CA THR A 197 39.34 -6.25 -3.62
C THR A 197 40.48 -5.44 -4.22
N GLY A 198 41.20 -6.02 -5.17
CA GLY A 198 42.53 -5.57 -5.60
C GLY A 198 43.61 -5.85 -4.53
N GLU A 199 43.40 -5.33 -3.31
CA GLU A 199 44.18 -5.66 -2.11
C GLU A 199 43.37 -6.56 -1.16
N THR A 200 44.06 -7.44 -0.43
CA THR A 200 43.45 -8.35 0.55
C THR A 200 43.13 -7.62 1.86
N ARG A 201 41.86 -7.67 2.28
CA ARG A 201 41.39 -7.15 3.57
C ARG A 201 41.06 -8.30 4.52
N ILE A 202 41.44 -8.17 5.78
CA ILE A 202 41.22 -9.19 6.81
C ILE A 202 40.02 -8.76 7.64
N VAL A 203 39.00 -9.61 7.69
CA VAL A 203 37.83 -9.48 8.56
C VAL A 203 37.98 -10.48 9.70
N ARG A 204 37.83 -10.01 10.95
CA ARG A 204 37.83 -10.87 12.14
C ARG A 204 36.49 -10.77 12.85
N PHE A 205 35.92 -11.91 13.19
CA PHE A 205 34.68 -12.03 13.94
C PHE A 205 34.96 -12.36 15.40
N ASP A 206 34.19 -11.73 16.29
CA ASP A 206 34.18 -11.96 17.73
C ASP A 206 32.73 -11.92 18.21
N GLY A 207 32.11 -13.09 18.33
CA GLY A 207 30.66 -13.22 18.46
C GLY A 207 29.91 -12.48 17.34
N ASP A 208 29.00 -11.58 17.72
CA ASP A 208 28.23 -10.74 16.78
C ASP A 208 29.03 -9.54 16.24
N ARG A 209 30.19 -9.25 16.83
CA ARG A 209 31.06 -8.15 16.42
C ARG A 209 31.97 -8.60 15.30
N ALA A 210 32.35 -7.64 14.46
CA ALA A 210 33.30 -7.86 13.38
C ALA A 210 34.18 -6.64 13.22
N THR A 211 35.46 -6.87 12.91
CA THR A 211 36.45 -5.84 12.60
C THR A 211 37.01 -6.06 11.21
N CYS A 212 37.54 -5.01 10.57
CA CYS A 212 38.13 -5.11 9.24
C CYS A 212 39.39 -4.26 9.11
N THR A 213 40.33 -4.66 8.26
CA THR A 213 41.54 -3.87 7.97
C THR A 213 41.36 -2.85 6.82
N CYS A 214 40.13 -2.44 6.50
CA CYS A 214 39.88 -1.47 5.43
C CYS A 214 39.78 -0.03 5.98
N PRO A 215 40.07 0.99 5.16
CA PRO A 215 40.03 2.39 5.60
C PRO A 215 38.71 2.79 6.26
N TRP A 216 37.57 2.37 5.68
CA TRP A 216 36.25 2.64 6.25
C TRP A 216 36.13 2.18 7.71
N TRP A 217 36.66 1.01 8.04
CA TRP A 217 36.63 0.50 9.41
C TRP A 217 37.60 1.25 10.32
N LEU A 218 38.79 1.60 9.83
CA LEU A 218 39.75 2.38 10.60
C LEU A 218 39.18 3.74 11.02
N ASP A 219 38.49 4.40 10.10
CA ASP A 219 37.91 5.73 10.30
C ASP A 219 36.66 5.71 11.20
N HIS A 220 35.82 4.68 11.07
CA HIS A 220 34.48 4.68 11.67
C HIS A 220 34.26 3.63 12.77
N ARG A 221 35.08 2.58 12.84
CA ARG A 221 35.05 1.50 13.85
C ARG A 221 33.63 0.96 14.16
N GLY A 222 32.79 0.88 13.13
CA GLY A 222 31.41 0.39 13.21
C GLY A 222 30.34 1.45 13.51
N GLY A 223 30.70 2.68 13.89
CA GLY A 223 29.76 3.76 14.21
C GLY A 223 28.90 4.25 13.03
N ARG A 224 29.27 3.89 11.79
CA ARG A 224 28.47 4.13 10.56
C ARG A 224 28.05 2.84 9.85
N GLY A 225 27.91 1.76 10.64
CA GLY A 225 27.62 0.43 10.14
C GLY A 225 28.81 -0.25 9.46
N PRO A 226 28.67 -1.54 9.11
CA PRO A 226 29.75 -2.35 8.56
C PRO A 226 30.24 -1.84 7.20
N CYS A 227 31.51 -2.08 6.90
CA CYS A 227 32.04 -1.90 5.55
C CYS A 227 31.53 -3.02 4.63
N LYS A 228 31.72 -2.86 3.30
CA LYS A 228 31.37 -3.89 2.32
C LYS A 228 32.06 -5.24 2.58
N HIS A 229 33.28 -5.24 3.14
CA HIS A 229 34.05 -6.46 3.42
C HIS A 229 33.48 -7.25 4.59
N VAL A 230 33.11 -6.58 5.69
CA VAL A 230 32.41 -7.23 6.82
C VAL A 230 31.07 -7.78 6.37
N LEU A 231 30.32 -7.02 5.56
CA LEU A 231 29.05 -7.49 5.00
C LEU A 231 29.25 -8.73 4.10
N ALA A 232 30.24 -8.71 3.19
CA ALA A 232 30.53 -9.84 2.31
C ALA A 232 30.92 -11.08 3.10
N ALA A 233 31.77 -10.92 4.12
CA ALA A 233 32.16 -12.02 4.99
C ALA A 233 30.98 -12.55 5.82
N ARG A 234 30.03 -11.72 6.26
CA ARG A 234 28.80 -12.20 6.93
C ARG A 234 27.92 -13.01 5.98
N ILE A 235 27.67 -12.49 4.78
CA ILE A 235 26.88 -13.16 3.74
C ILE A 235 27.49 -14.52 3.39
N ALA A 236 28.82 -14.60 3.22
CA ALA A 236 29.53 -15.84 2.91
C ALA A 236 29.63 -16.83 4.10
N ARG A 237 29.25 -16.41 5.31
CA ARG A 237 29.23 -17.23 6.53
C ARG A 237 27.89 -17.90 6.75
N GLU A 238 26.81 -17.34 6.23
CA GLU A 238 25.49 -17.95 6.25
C GLU A 238 25.56 -19.20 5.35
N PRO A 239 25.24 -20.41 5.86
CA PRO A 239 25.18 -21.59 5.02
C PRO A 239 24.15 -21.34 3.91
N ALA A 240 24.53 -21.66 2.67
CA ALA A 240 23.65 -21.60 1.52
C ALA A 240 22.53 -22.65 1.65
N GLU A 241 21.45 -22.31 2.36
CA GLU A 241 20.18 -23.03 2.27
C GLU A 241 19.33 -22.40 1.17
N THR A 242 19.22 -23.12 0.07
CA THR A 242 18.18 -22.96 -0.95
C THR A 242 17.18 -24.10 -0.82
N THR A 243 15.89 -23.76 -1.00
CA THR A 243 14.80 -24.57 -1.58
C THR A 243 14.22 -25.80 -0.83
N GLY A 244 12.93 -25.71 -0.51
CA GLY A 244 11.95 -26.82 -0.62
C GLY A 244 11.48 -27.47 0.69
N GLU A 245 10.23 -27.21 1.10
CA GLU A 245 9.33 -28.20 1.72
C GLU A 245 7.87 -27.70 1.62
N GLU A 246 7.16 -28.12 0.56
CA GLU A 246 5.74 -28.41 0.60
C GLU A 246 5.58 -29.86 1.08
N ALA A 247 4.82 -30.10 2.16
CA ALA A 247 3.98 -31.29 2.42
C ALA A 247 3.40 -31.15 3.84
N ALA A 248 2.10 -30.87 4.01
CA ALA A 248 0.99 -31.82 3.97
C ALA A 248 1.10 -32.93 5.05
N ASP A 249 0.15 -33.02 5.98
CA ASP A 249 -1.04 -33.85 5.77
C ASP A 249 -2.03 -33.73 6.96
N GLY A 250 -3.30 -33.94 6.65
CA GLY A 250 -4.43 -33.89 7.57
C GLY A 250 -5.76 -33.90 6.82
N ALA A 251 -5.86 -34.68 5.74
CA ALA A 251 -7.09 -34.87 4.99
C ALA A 251 -8.22 -35.50 5.83
N SER A 252 -9.43 -35.00 5.56
CA SER A 252 -10.76 -35.44 5.96
C SER A 252 -11.04 -36.93 5.67
N PRO A 253 -12.16 -37.49 6.14
CA PRO A 253 -13.20 -37.70 5.14
C PRO A 253 -14.63 -37.36 5.57
N ALA A 254 -15.42 -37.04 4.54
CA ALA A 254 -16.82 -36.69 4.57
C ALA A 254 -17.77 -37.90 4.59
N ALA A 255 -18.99 -37.60 5.07
CA ALA A 255 -20.31 -38.13 4.68
C ALA A 255 -20.71 -39.57 5.06
N THR A 256 -21.81 -39.72 5.81
CA THR A 256 -23.16 -40.06 5.28
C THR A 256 -24.22 -40.33 6.37
N ALA A 257 -25.47 -39.97 6.03
CA ALA A 257 -26.76 -40.55 6.45
C ALA A 257 -27.28 -40.41 7.91
N GLY A 258 -28.49 -39.85 8.03
CA GLY A 258 -29.38 -40.03 9.19
C GLY A 258 -29.94 -41.46 9.29
N PRO A 259 -30.58 -41.83 10.42
CA PRO A 259 -32.03 -41.58 10.52
C PRO A 259 -32.54 -41.29 11.95
N GLY A 260 -33.80 -40.84 12.04
CA GLY A 260 -34.73 -41.31 13.08
C GLY A 260 -34.91 -40.42 14.30
N THR A 261 -35.80 -39.43 14.17
CA THR A 261 -36.58 -38.91 15.30
C THR A 261 -37.42 -40.05 15.90
N ARG A 262 -37.16 -40.40 17.16
CA ARG A 262 -38.14 -41.08 18.03
C ARG A 262 -38.78 -40.02 18.91
N GLU A 263 -40.04 -39.75 18.61
CA GLU A 263 -40.95 -38.98 19.43
C GLU A 263 -41.55 -39.93 20.47
N THR A 264 -41.13 -39.80 21.72
CA THR A 264 -41.80 -40.42 22.87
C THR A 264 -42.82 -39.43 23.43
N THR A 265 -44.08 -39.72 23.14
CA THR A 265 -45.20 -39.76 24.10
C THR A 265 -45.10 -38.91 25.37
N GLY A 266 -45.99 -37.92 25.45
CA GLY A 266 -46.99 -37.87 26.52
C GLY A 266 -46.65 -37.04 27.75
N GLU A 267 -47.28 -35.88 27.87
CA GLU A 267 -47.90 -35.49 29.14
C GLU A 267 -49.14 -34.62 28.89
N THR A 268 -50.28 -35.22 29.24
CA THR A 268 -51.58 -34.60 29.49
C THR A 268 -51.58 -33.87 30.83
N ALA A 269 -51.93 -32.58 30.82
CA ALA A 269 -52.88 -31.91 31.72
C ALA A 269 -53.10 -30.47 31.24
#